data_AF-A0A2V6XQB0-F1
#
_entry.id   AF-A0A2V6XQB0-F1
#
_cell.length_a   1.000
_cell.length_b   1.000
_cell.length_c   1.000
_cell.angle_alpha   90.00
_cell.angle_beta   90.00
_cell.angle_gamma   90.00
#
_symmetry.space_group_name_H-M   'P 1'
#
loop_
_entity.id
_entity.type
_entity.pdbx_description
1 polymer ?
#
loop_
_entity_poly.entity_id
_entity_poly.type
_entity_poly.pdbx_seq_one_letter_code
_entity_poly.pdbx_strand_id
1 'polypeptide(L)'
;MRHDADGRLLEVGARTRTIPPALRRALHHRDRGCRFPGCGVRFGQGHHIRHWAQGGPTTLSNLALLCRRHHRAVHEEGYQVERFPDGELQFRRPNGWLLPDVPPRPDLSADPAGVVRAQNEAAGVLLHARTAMPGWLGELLNVGYAIDVLHPFARSPAHRGSN
;
A
#
# COMPACT_ATOMS: atom_id res chain seq x y z
N MET A 1 -10.36 -12.19 -30.81
CA MET A 1 -8.94 -12.02 -31.22
C MET A 1 -8.80 -10.57 -31.65
N ARG A 2 -7.72 -9.89 -31.25
CA ARG A 2 -7.41 -8.52 -31.68
C ARG A 2 -6.26 -8.59 -32.66
N HIS A 3 -6.35 -7.85 -33.75
CA HIS A 3 -5.31 -7.73 -34.77
C HIS A 3 -4.86 -6.27 -34.90
N ASP A 4 -3.64 -6.04 -35.38
CA ASP A 4 -3.17 -4.70 -35.76
C ASP A 4 -3.72 -4.30 -37.14
N ALA A 5 -3.37 -3.10 -37.59
CA ALA A 5 -3.76 -2.59 -38.90
C ALA A 5 -3.23 -3.44 -40.07
N ASP A 6 -2.15 -4.19 -39.85
CA ASP A 6 -1.53 -5.09 -40.84
C ASP A 6 -2.07 -6.53 -40.76
N GLY A 7 -3.07 -6.78 -39.90
CA GLY A 7 -3.67 -8.11 -39.70
C GLY A 7 -2.87 -9.05 -38.80
N ARG A 8 -1.75 -8.62 -38.20
CA ARG A 8 -1.00 -9.44 -37.25
C ARG A 8 -1.80 -9.60 -35.96
N LEU A 9 -1.82 -10.82 -35.44
CA LEU A 9 -2.54 -11.16 -34.22
C LEU A 9 -1.87 -10.49 -33.00
N LEU A 10 -2.52 -9.48 -32.45
CA LEU A 10 -2.08 -8.78 -31.23
C LEU A 10 -2.48 -9.51 -29.95
N GLU A 11 -3.67 -10.12 -29.94
CA GLU A 11 -4.20 -10.71 -28.72
C GLU A 11 -5.23 -11.81 -28.97
N VAL A 12 -5.10 -12.90 -28.22
CA VAL A 12 -6.09 -13.97 -28.15
C VAL A 12 -6.86 -13.85 -26.85
N GLY A 13 -8.18 -13.66 -26.98
CA GLY A 13 -9.10 -13.62 -25.84
C GLY A 13 -9.92 -14.91 -25.76
N ALA A 14 -10.28 -15.31 -24.55
CA ALA A 14 -11.26 -16.36 -24.31
C ALA A 14 -12.66 -15.76 -24.08
N ARG A 15 -13.70 -16.48 -24.49
CA ARG A 15 -15.11 -16.14 -24.17
C ARG A 15 -15.55 -16.69 -22.81
N THR A 16 -14.62 -17.13 -21.97
CA THR A 16 -14.89 -17.75 -20.67
C THR A 16 -14.65 -16.75 -19.54
N ARG A 17 -15.45 -16.82 -18.48
CA ARG A 17 -15.19 -16.07 -17.23
C ARG A 17 -13.89 -16.53 -16.57
N THR A 18 -13.68 -17.84 -16.52
CA THR A 18 -12.47 -18.45 -15.96
C THR A 18 -11.28 -18.18 -16.88
N ILE A 19 -10.18 -17.69 -16.29
CA ILE A 19 -8.94 -17.41 -17.01
C ILE A 19 -8.28 -18.74 -17.40
N PRO A 20 -8.08 -19.02 -18.71
CA PRO A 20 -7.45 -20.26 -19.15
C PRO A 20 -6.01 -20.41 -18.65
N PRO A 21 -5.48 -21.64 -18.47
CA PRO A 21 -4.14 -21.87 -17.95
C PRO A 21 -3.02 -21.15 -18.72
N ALA A 22 -3.10 -21.10 -20.05
CA ALA A 22 -2.11 -20.40 -20.88
C ALA A 22 -2.09 -18.89 -20.59
N LEU A 23 -3.28 -18.27 -20.51
CA LEU A 23 -3.41 -16.85 -20.19
C LEU A 23 -2.98 -16.55 -18.76
N ARG A 24 -3.26 -17.46 -17.82
CA ARG A 24 -2.79 -17.36 -16.43
C ARG A 24 -1.27 -17.39 -16.34
N ARG A 25 -0.59 -18.26 -17.10
CA ARG A 25 0.89 -18.28 -17.18
C ARG A 25 1.45 -16.97 -17.74
N ALA A 26 0.88 -16.47 -18.85
CA ALA A 26 1.28 -15.18 -19.43
C ALA A 26 1.09 -14.03 -18.43
N LEU A 27 -0.02 -14.03 -17.69
CA LEU A 27 -0.30 -13.05 -16.65
C LEU A 27 0.74 -13.07 -15.53
N HIS A 28 1.09 -14.26 -15.01
CA HIS A 28 2.14 -14.39 -14.00
C HIS A 28 3.51 -13.92 -14.50
N HIS A 29 3.84 -14.21 -15.76
CA HIS A 29 5.11 -13.78 -16.35
C HIS A 29 5.22 -12.27 -16.49
N ARG A 30 4.15 -11.61 -17.00
CA ARG A 30 4.08 -10.16 -17.18
C ARG A 30 4.09 -9.43 -15.83
N ASP A 31 3.23 -9.84 -14.91
CA ASP A 31 2.96 -9.05 -13.71
C ASP A 31 3.93 -9.35 -12.55
N ARG A 32 4.57 -10.53 -12.55
CA ARG A 32 5.58 -10.99 -11.56
C ARG A 32 5.12 -10.95 -10.08
N GLY A 33 3.85 -10.67 -9.81
CA GLY A 33 3.28 -10.54 -8.48
C GLY A 33 2.03 -9.66 -8.51
N CYS A 34 1.49 -9.36 -7.33
CA CYS A 34 0.38 -8.43 -7.20
C CYS A 34 0.77 -7.04 -7.72
N ARG A 35 0.01 -6.50 -8.67
CA ARG A 35 0.28 -5.16 -9.26
C ARG A 35 -0.24 -3.97 -8.45
N PHE A 36 -0.89 -4.22 -7.31
CA PHE A 36 -1.38 -3.13 -6.46
C PHE A 36 -0.18 -2.37 -5.86
N PRO A 37 -0.17 -1.02 -5.82
CA PRO A 37 0.99 -0.24 -5.42
C PRO A 37 1.54 -0.65 -4.05
N GLY A 38 2.84 -0.94 -3.99
CA GLY A 38 3.53 -1.38 -2.76
C GLY A 38 3.29 -2.82 -2.35
N CYS A 39 2.48 -3.59 -3.08
CA CYS A 39 2.28 -4.99 -2.78
C CYS A 39 3.43 -5.84 -3.34
N GLY A 40 4.16 -6.53 -2.46
CA GLY A 40 5.25 -7.45 -2.85
C GLY A 40 4.85 -8.93 -2.96
N VAL A 41 3.56 -9.26 -2.82
CA VAL A 41 3.10 -10.65 -2.77
C VAL A 41 3.18 -11.30 -4.16
N ARG A 42 3.90 -12.42 -4.27
CA ARG A 42 4.12 -13.13 -5.54
C ARG A 42 2.93 -13.96 -6.02
N PHE A 43 2.04 -14.34 -5.11
CA PHE A 43 0.87 -15.16 -5.40
C PHE A 43 -0.37 -14.30 -5.60
N GLY A 44 -1.12 -14.57 -6.66
CA GLY A 44 -2.30 -13.80 -7.00
C GLY A 44 -3.26 -14.52 -7.94
N GLN A 45 -4.41 -13.89 -8.11
CA GLN A 45 -5.51 -14.27 -8.99
C GLN A 45 -5.60 -13.21 -10.08
N GLY A 46 -5.98 -13.61 -11.29
CA GLY A 46 -6.23 -12.64 -12.34
C GLY A 46 -7.57 -11.93 -12.12
N HIS A 47 -7.51 -10.62 -12.15
CA HIS A 47 -8.62 -9.70 -12.01
C HIS A 47 -8.97 -9.09 -13.37
N HIS A 48 -10.26 -9.08 -13.74
CA HIS A 48 -10.73 -8.37 -14.92
C HIS A 48 -10.91 -6.88 -14.63
N ILE A 49 -10.11 -6.02 -15.27
CA ILE A 49 -10.14 -4.56 -15.11
C ILE A 49 -11.51 -4.00 -15.50
N ARG A 50 -11.94 -4.26 -16.74
CA ARG A 50 -13.36 -4.20 -17.09
C ARG A 50 -13.97 -5.51 -16.67
N HIS A 51 -14.92 -5.46 -15.73
CA HIS A 51 -15.52 -6.65 -15.15
C HIS A 51 -16.16 -7.56 -16.21
N TRP A 52 -16.01 -8.89 -16.07
CA TRP A 52 -16.55 -9.84 -17.05
C TRP A 52 -18.08 -9.73 -17.18
N ALA A 53 -18.79 -9.53 -16.07
CA ALA A 53 -20.24 -9.34 -16.07
C ALA A 53 -20.69 -8.07 -16.81
N GLN A 54 -19.79 -7.12 -17.03
CA GLN A 54 -20.01 -5.89 -17.81
C GLN A 54 -19.49 -6.03 -19.25
N GLY A 55 -19.31 -7.26 -19.73
CA GLY A 55 -18.79 -7.56 -21.07
C GLY A 55 -17.27 -7.44 -21.20
N GLY A 56 -16.54 -7.41 -20.09
CA GLY A 56 -15.08 -7.40 -20.09
C GLY A 56 -14.47 -8.67 -20.72
N PRO A 57 -13.60 -8.55 -21.74
CA PRO A 57 -13.03 -9.73 -22.40
C PRO A 57 -11.99 -10.41 -21.51
N THR A 58 -11.89 -11.73 -21.58
CA THR A 58 -10.81 -12.48 -20.92
C THR A 58 -9.57 -12.46 -21.81
N THR A 59 -8.79 -11.39 -21.66
CA THR A 59 -7.62 -11.05 -22.47
C THR A 59 -6.50 -10.58 -21.56
N LEU A 60 -5.24 -10.65 -22.00
CA LEU A 60 -4.12 -10.26 -21.15
C LEU A 60 -4.19 -8.77 -20.81
N SER A 61 -4.56 -7.94 -21.78
CA SER A 61 -4.73 -6.48 -21.65
C SER A 61 -5.82 -6.09 -20.64
N ASN A 62 -6.91 -6.85 -20.57
CA ASN A 62 -7.99 -6.62 -19.60
C ASN A 62 -7.77 -7.31 -18.24
N LEU A 63 -6.65 -8.01 -18.05
CA LEU A 63 -6.33 -8.71 -16.80
C LEU A 63 -5.22 -8.01 -16.03
N ALA A 64 -5.28 -8.08 -14.70
CA ALA A 64 -4.20 -7.72 -13.79
C ALA A 64 -4.07 -8.80 -12.69
N LEU A 65 -2.84 -9.14 -12.30
CA LEU A 65 -2.60 -10.08 -11.22
C LEU A 65 -2.70 -9.36 -9.86
N LEU A 66 -3.61 -9.81 -8.99
CA LEU A 66 -3.83 -9.26 -7.66
C LEU A 66 -3.83 -10.37 -6.59
N CYS A 67 -3.25 -10.13 -5.42
CA CYS A 67 -3.37 -11.05 -4.29
C CYS A 67 -4.80 -11.05 -3.74
N ARG A 68 -5.21 -12.06 -2.97
CA ARG A 68 -6.58 -12.19 -2.44
C ARG A 68 -7.11 -10.90 -1.80
N ARG A 69 -6.29 -10.25 -0.96
CA ARG A 69 -6.61 -8.97 -0.30
C ARG A 69 -6.92 -7.87 -1.32
N HIS A 70 -6.02 -7.58 -2.25
CA HIS A 70 -6.20 -6.50 -3.22
C HIS A 70 -7.21 -6.83 -4.31
N HIS A 71 -7.39 -8.12 -4.63
CA HIS A 71 -8.48 -8.57 -5.48
C HIS A 71 -9.83 -8.20 -4.85
N ARG A 72 -10.00 -8.47 -3.54
CA ARG A 72 -11.20 -8.03 -2.80
C ARG A 72 -11.33 -6.51 -2.76
N ALA A 73 -10.24 -5.80 -2.50
CA ALA A 73 -10.26 -4.33 -2.42
C ALA A 73 -10.82 -3.69 -3.70
N VAL A 74 -10.37 -4.16 -4.86
CA VAL A 74 -10.83 -3.65 -6.17
C VAL A 74 -12.21 -4.19 -6.53
N HIS A 75 -12.54 -5.41 -6.15
CA HIS A 75 -13.81 -6.04 -6.52
C HIS A 75 -15.00 -5.60 -5.64
N GLU A 76 -14.77 -5.32 -4.35
CA GLU A 76 -15.83 -5.14 -3.35
C GLU A 76 -15.71 -3.83 -2.57
N GLU A 77 -14.50 -3.31 -2.35
CA GLU A 77 -14.26 -2.20 -1.41
C GLU A 77 -14.16 -0.83 -2.12
N GLY A 78 -14.47 -0.78 -3.41
CA GLY A 78 -14.55 0.46 -4.19
C GLY A 78 -13.21 1.01 -4.71
N TYR A 79 -12.11 0.28 -4.55
CA TYR A 79 -10.87 0.65 -5.24
C TYR A 79 -11.04 0.46 -6.74
N GLN A 80 -10.48 1.37 -7.52
CA GLN A 80 -10.57 1.34 -8.97
C GLN A 80 -9.20 1.01 -9.55
N VAL A 81 -9.20 0.31 -10.68
CA VAL A 81 -8.00 0.01 -11.46
C VAL A 81 -8.25 0.36 -12.92
N GLU A 82 -7.27 1.00 -13.53
CA GLU A 82 -7.27 1.35 -14.96
C GLU A 82 -5.93 0.92 -15.57
N ARG A 83 -5.95 0.53 -16.84
CA ARG A 83 -4.73 0.27 -17.63
C ARG A 83 -4.58 1.32 -18.71
N PHE A 84 -3.44 1.99 -18.72
CA PHE A 84 -3.08 2.98 -19.73
C PHE A 84 -2.52 2.34 -21.01
N PRO A 85 -2.46 3.09 -22.13
CA PRO A 85 -1.96 2.58 -23.42
C PRO A 85 -0.51 2.08 -23.39
N ASP A 86 0.32 2.64 -22.51
CA ASP A 86 1.71 2.21 -22.25
C ASP A 86 1.78 0.87 -21.48
N GLY A 87 0.63 0.37 -21.03
CA GLY A 87 0.51 -0.86 -20.26
C GLY A 87 0.58 -0.66 -18.75
N GLU A 88 0.80 0.57 -18.25
CA GLU A 88 0.86 0.82 -16.82
C GLU A 88 -0.51 0.75 -16.15
N LEU A 89 -0.50 0.34 -14.88
CA LEU A 89 -1.72 0.24 -14.07
C LEU A 89 -1.80 1.39 -13.09
N GLN A 90 -2.96 2.04 -13.05
CA GLN A 90 -3.26 3.08 -12.10
C GLN A 90 -4.37 2.64 -11.17
N PHE A 91 -4.17 2.87 -9.87
CA PHE A 91 -5.13 2.53 -8.84
C PHE A 91 -5.66 3.79 -8.19
N ARG A 92 -6.97 3.82 -7.93
CA ARG A 92 -7.61 4.90 -7.16
C ARG A 92 -8.28 4.33 -5.93
N ARG A 93 -8.24 5.11 -4.86
CA ARG A 93 -8.97 4.84 -3.61
C ARG A 93 -10.48 4.98 -3.85
N PRO A 94 -11.33 4.48 -2.94
CA PRO A 94 -12.78 4.62 -3.06
C PRO A 94 -13.27 6.07 -3.15
N ASN A 95 -12.51 7.01 -2.60
CA ASN A 95 -12.76 8.44 -2.68
C ASN A 95 -12.21 9.10 -3.97
N GLY A 96 -11.75 8.32 -4.95
CA GLY A 96 -11.26 8.79 -6.26
C GLY A 96 -9.79 9.24 -6.28
N TRP A 97 -9.14 9.34 -5.12
CA TRP A 97 -7.75 9.77 -5.02
C TRP A 97 -6.81 8.73 -5.60
N LEU A 98 -5.85 9.22 -6.39
CA LEU A 98 -4.79 8.40 -6.97
C LEU A 98 -3.94 7.76 -5.87
N LEU A 99 -3.70 6.44 -5.97
CA LEU A 99 -2.62 5.82 -5.20
C LEU A 99 -1.29 6.18 -5.88
N PRO A 100 -0.38 6.86 -5.17
CA PRO A 100 0.95 7.12 -5.71
C PRO A 100 1.67 5.79 -5.95
N ASP A 101 2.54 5.79 -6.96
CA ASP A 101 3.46 4.67 -7.12
C ASP A 101 4.33 4.54 -5.87
N VAL A 102 4.62 3.30 -5.47
CA VAL A 102 5.41 3.08 -4.27
C VAL A 102 6.87 3.16 -4.67
N PRO A 103 7.64 4.11 -4.10
CA PRO A 103 9.04 4.23 -4.43
C PRO A 103 9.74 2.89 -4.19
N PRO A 104 10.74 2.53 -5.02
CA PRO A 104 11.49 1.30 -4.82
C PRO A 104 12.00 1.27 -3.38
N ARG A 105 11.99 0.09 -2.78
CA ARG A 105 12.51 -0.09 -1.42
C ARG A 105 13.95 0.45 -1.41
N PRO A 106 14.28 1.41 -0.54
CA PRO A 106 15.63 1.95 -0.51
C PRO A 106 16.61 0.82 -0.21
N ASP A 107 17.79 0.87 -0.84
CA ASP A 107 18.87 -0.03 -0.46
C ASP A 107 19.29 0.32 0.97
N LEU A 108 19.12 -0.64 1.87
CA LEU A 108 19.47 -0.45 3.27
C LEU A 108 20.93 -0.83 3.44
N SER A 109 21.69 -0.06 4.23
CA SER A 109 23.05 -0.46 4.58
C SER A 109 23.04 -1.85 5.23
N ALA A 110 24.18 -2.54 5.23
CA ALA A 110 24.32 -3.81 5.94
C ALA A 110 24.02 -3.70 7.46
N ASP A 111 24.09 -2.47 8.02
CA ASP A 111 23.72 -2.16 9.40
C ASP A 111 22.76 -0.94 9.48
N PRO A 112 21.46 -1.13 9.20
CA PRO A 112 20.48 -0.05 9.27
C PRO A 112 20.31 0.49 10.69
N ALA A 113 20.45 -0.40 11.69
CA ALA A 113 20.30 -0.04 13.10
C ALA A 113 21.45 0.88 13.56
N GLY A 114 22.68 0.62 13.13
CA GLY A 114 23.83 1.48 13.39
C GLY A 114 23.67 2.87 12.78
N VAL A 115 23.17 2.96 11.53
CA VAL A 115 22.89 4.26 10.87
C VAL A 115 21.88 5.07 11.67
N VAL A 116 20.75 4.47 12.04
CA VAL A 116 19.72 5.15 12.84
C VAL A 116 20.26 5.57 14.21
N ARG A 117 21.07 4.73 14.85
CA ARG A 117 21.70 5.05 16.14
C ARG A 117 22.65 6.26 16.03
N ALA A 118 23.52 6.28 15.03
CA ALA A 118 24.43 7.40 14.80
C ALA A 118 23.70 8.71 14.49
N GLN A 119 22.60 8.65 13.72
CA GLN A 119 21.74 9.80 13.47
C GLN A 119 21.10 10.34 14.75
N ASN A 120 20.58 9.45 15.61
CA ASN A 120 20.02 9.83 16.90
C ASN A 120 21.08 10.46 17.81
N GLU A 121 22.27 9.86 17.90
CA GLU A 121 23.39 10.41 18.67
C GLU A 121 23.79 11.81 18.16
N ALA A 122 23.91 12.00 16.85
CA ALA A 122 24.20 13.30 16.24
C ALA A 122 23.10 14.34 16.50
N ALA A 123 21.84 13.92 16.61
CA ALA A 123 20.71 14.76 16.98
C ALA A 123 20.56 14.97 18.51
N GLY A 124 21.45 14.39 19.33
CA GLY A 124 21.34 14.43 20.79
C GLY A 124 20.20 13.60 21.37
N VAL A 125 19.60 12.72 20.57
CA VAL A 125 18.54 11.80 20.98
C VAL A 125 19.16 10.54 21.56
N LEU A 126 19.34 10.53 22.88
CA LEU A 126 19.89 9.38 23.60
C LEU A 126 18.78 8.35 23.89
N LEU A 127 18.60 7.39 22.98
CA LEU A 127 17.72 6.24 23.20
C LEU A 127 18.44 5.19 24.05
N HIS A 128 17.88 4.84 25.20
CA HIS A 128 18.39 3.80 26.10
C HIS A 128 17.26 2.84 26.51
N ALA A 129 17.61 1.79 27.25
CA ALA A 129 16.66 0.74 27.65
C ALA A 129 15.43 1.23 28.44
N ARG A 130 15.48 2.46 28.99
CA ARG A 130 14.38 3.06 29.73
C ARG A 130 13.63 4.14 28.94
N THR A 131 13.99 4.44 27.70
CA THR A 131 13.32 5.49 26.91
C THR A 131 11.83 5.19 26.71
N ALA A 132 11.45 3.92 26.56
CA ALA A 132 10.06 3.50 26.50
C ALA A 132 9.45 3.20 27.89
N MET A 133 10.25 3.26 28.97
CA MET A 133 9.71 3.13 30.32
C MET A 133 9.12 4.47 30.74
N PRO A 134 7.83 4.54 31.07
CA PRO A 134 7.28 5.74 31.66
C PRO A 134 8.03 6.05 32.96
N GLY A 135 8.20 7.33 33.28
CA GLY A 135 8.74 7.76 34.58
C GLY A 135 7.83 7.42 35.77
N TRP A 136 6.68 6.81 35.50
CA TRP A 136 5.69 6.40 36.47
C TRP A 136 6.18 5.20 37.29
N LEU A 137 6.35 5.41 38.59
CA LEU A 137 6.79 4.40 39.56
C LEU A 137 5.63 3.82 40.38
N GLY A 138 4.37 4.10 39.98
CA GLY A 138 3.16 3.66 40.67
C GLY A 138 2.50 4.73 41.53
N GLU A 139 2.95 5.99 41.46
CA GLU A 139 2.29 7.13 42.08
C GLU A 139 0.86 7.32 41.53
N LEU A 140 -0.01 7.99 42.29
CA LEU A 140 -1.35 8.30 41.78
C LEU A 140 -1.25 9.21 40.55
N LEU A 141 -2.01 8.88 39.50
CA LEU A 141 -2.12 9.70 38.30
C LEU A 141 -2.52 11.13 38.70
N ASN A 142 -1.69 12.12 38.34
CA ASN A 142 -2.05 13.51 38.55
C ASN A 142 -3.11 13.92 37.52
N VAL A 143 -4.38 13.73 37.88
CA VAL A 143 -5.53 14.02 37.02
C VAL A 143 -5.59 15.51 36.66
N GLY A 144 -5.18 16.40 37.56
CA GLY A 144 -5.09 17.84 37.30
C GLY A 144 -4.10 18.16 36.17
N TYR A 145 -2.87 17.66 36.28
CA TYR A 145 -1.86 17.81 35.21
C TYR A 145 -2.32 17.16 33.90
N ALA A 146 -2.89 15.95 33.94
CA ALA A 146 -3.36 15.26 32.74
C ALA A 146 -4.45 16.07 32.01
N ILE A 147 -5.39 16.66 32.75
CA ILE A 147 -6.38 17.59 32.21
C ILE A 147 -5.67 18.83 31.65
N ASP A 148 -4.71 19.40 32.37
CA ASP A 148 -4.03 20.62 31.93
C ASP A 148 -3.18 20.45 30.67
N VAL A 149 -2.62 19.27 30.41
CA VAL A 149 -1.76 19.05 29.22
C VAL A 149 -2.53 18.47 28.03
N LEU A 150 -3.57 17.67 28.28
CA LEU A 150 -4.30 16.97 27.22
C LEU A 150 -5.62 17.67 26.85
N HIS A 151 -6.14 18.56 27.69
CA HIS A 151 -7.39 19.25 27.38
C HIS A 151 -7.11 20.48 26.48
N PRO A 152 -7.72 20.58 25.28
CA PRO A 152 -7.43 21.64 24.31
C PRO A 152 -7.76 23.06 24.79
N PHE A 153 -8.42 23.21 25.94
CA PHE A 153 -8.74 24.50 26.57
C PHE A 153 -7.93 24.82 27.83
N ALA A 154 -7.01 23.94 28.25
CA ALA A 154 -6.15 24.21 29.39
C ALA A 154 -5.08 25.24 29.02
N ARG A 155 -5.34 26.51 29.36
CA ARG A 155 -4.34 27.58 29.34
C ARG A 155 -3.73 27.68 30.73
N SER A 156 -2.43 27.41 30.84
CA SER A 156 -1.71 27.41 32.13
C SER A 156 -1.81 28.76 32.86
N PRO A 157 -2.15 28.80 34.15
CA PRO A 157 -1.71 29.85 35.04
C PRO A 157 -0.28 29.51 35.51
N ALA A 158 0.63 30.47 35.40
CA ALA A 158 2.03 30.35 35.78
C ALA A 158 2.20 29.69 37.16
N HIS A 159 3.02 28.63 37.21
CA HIS A 159 3.48 27.98 38.43
C HIS A 159 4.22 29.03 39.29
N ARG A 160 3.59 29.53 40.36
CA ARG A 160 4.32 30.24 41.41
C ARG A 160 5.05 29.18 42.24
N GLY A 161 6.37 29.25 42.23
CA GLY A 161 7.21 28.44 43.10
C GLY A 161 6.92 28.75 44.57
N SER A 162 6.93 27.70 45.38
CA SER A 162 7.06 27.79 46.83
C SER A 162 8.30 27.01 47.24
N ASN A 163 9.07 27.66 48.10
CA ASN A 163 10.36 27.30 48.69
C ASN A 163 10.34 25.96 49.43
#